data_AF-A0A8C5REH8-F1
#
_entry.id   AF-A0A8C5REH8-F1
#
_cell.length_a   1.000
_cell.length_b   1.000
_cell.length_c   1.000
_cell.angle_alpha   90.00
_cell.angle_beta   90.00
_cell.angle_gamma   90.00
#
_symmetry.space_group_name_H-M   'P 1'
#
loop_
_entity.id
_entity.type
_entity.pdbx_description
1 polymer ?
#
loop_
_entity_poly.entity_id
_entity_poly.type
_entity_poly.pdbx_seq_one_letter_code
_entity_poly.pdbx_strand_id
1 'polypeptide(L)'
;MLPVHSWALVFPLLLLLVVAPSSGFFGWLTQKASPTPTPNPEPAAAALDPASLAKVPFEMDTADEHFLAEAQAADRSLLDSCHHKVISQLRSTCTDLTEEELAKLGVALFNCQASAEGRRIYLCTEDMALAECTAGMDPDTWNAYHIVSNRARAVCYATRQMQFKRRAEHTVNTLVSTAVGQLEAMKTLKRSQEELKLLTSESLQRVVSAQEELLTRQETLRDGQAQMEDSLSSNLEHLVQEKALIASGQQQVADLLEGITRRMENVSSHLNQQDVELQEGHQSILRDLGQVQKRAQDIYSKIDTNVGLFLAYQKQTTLYHDELLEKLRKMNETFGLVLQTMEQMETKVEGRLQHIQRFITWAGFSLSAVCTCLLHLVYFLLAALLMTFLQVPGASRAFLLVVVVANALSELHHTVSLGFKSLSSLLALSVAGKLAGFRDRVCRQWRPLRALPHKAPETPACKEGLKPAKHCRVTSTPDR
;
A
#
# COMPACT_ATOMS: atom_id res chain seq x y z
N MET A 1 6.55 -11.46 65.60
CA MET A 1 6.69 -12.55 64.60
C MET A 1 6.73 -11.94 63.20
N LEU A 2 7.24 -12.70 62.24
CA LEU A 2 7.54 -12.37 60.83
C LEU A 2 6.26 -12.16 59.95
N PRO A 3 6.35 -11.96 58.60
CA PRO A 3 6.97 -10.82 57.88
C PRO A 3 6.17 -10.38 56.61
N VAL A 4 6.46 -9.21 55.99
CA VAL A 4 6.65 -9.03 54.51
C VAL A 4 7.27 -7.65 54.23
N HIS A 5 7.96 -7.51 53.07
CA HIS A 5 8.27 -6.26 52.35
C HIS A 5 9.29 -5.29 53.02
N SER A 6 10.04 -4.46 52.29
CA SER A 6 10.46 -4.39 50.87
C SER A 6 11.63 -3.36 50.81
N TRP A 7 12.10 -2.95 49.62
CA TRP A 7 13.06 -1.85 49.37
C TRP A 7 14.55 -2.10 49.72
N ALA A 8 15.32 -2.44 48.70
CA ALA A 8 16.67 -1.91 48.49
C ALA A 8 16.61 -1.17 47.12
N LEU A 9 16.57 0.15 47.06
CA LEU A 9 17.65 1.13 47.29
C LEU A 9 18.89 0.93 46.40
N VAL A 10 18.94 1.79 45.37
CA VAL A 10 20.09 2.61 44.96
C VAL A 10 21.22 1.95 44.15
N PHE A 11 21.19 2.25 42.83
CA PHE A 11 22.29 2.64 41.91
C PHE A 11 23.56 1.78 41.76
N PRO A 12 24.23 1.78 40.59
CA PRO A 12 24.03 2.60 39.37
C PRO A 12 23.45 1.76 38.21
N LEU A 13 22.65 2.21 37.24
CA LEU A 13 22.59 3.43 36.40
C LEU A 13 23.76 3.66 35.42
N LEU A 14 23.42 3.66 34.11
CA LEU A 14 24.09 4.37 33.00
C LEU A 14 25.45 3.85 32.47
N LEU A 15 25.41 2.83 31.60
CA LEU A 15 26.29 2.62 30.41
C LEU A 15 25.88 1.25 29.78
N LEU A 16 25.63 1.05 28.49
CA LEU A 16 25.55 1.94 27.33
C LEU A 16 24.21 1.72 26.60
N LEU A 17 23.50 2.81 26.32
CA LEU A 17 22.55 2.87 25.20
C LEU A 17 23.17 3.80 24.16
N VAL A 18 24.18 3.28 23.45
CA VAL A 18 24.84 3.95 22.32
C VAL A 18 24.93 2.93 21.19
N VAL A 19 23.99 3.03 20.25
CA VAL A 19 24.13 2.38 18.94
C VAL A 19 25.12 3.22 18.13
N ALA A 20 26.34 2.70 17.99
CA ALA A 20 27.32 3.15 17.01
C ALA A 20 27.49 2.03 15.95
N PRO A 21 27.81 2.39 14.69
CA PRO A 21 27.65 1.47 13.56
C PRO A 21 28.68 0.33 13.56
N SER A 22 28.27 -0.80 12.98
CA SER A 22 29.16 -1.91 12.67
C SER A 22 30.22 -1.49 11.64
N SER A 23 31.45 -1.96 11.85
CA SER A 23 32.61 -1.63 11.03
C SER A 23 32.52 -2.24 9.61
N GLY A 24 32.19 -1.37 8.64
CA GLY A 24 32.10 -1.70 7.22
C GLY A 24 33.47 -1.88 6.56
N PHE A 25 33.61 -3.03 5.91
CA PHE A 25 34.73 -3.65 5.19
C PHE A 25 35.48 -2.82 4.09
N PHE A 26 35.37 -1.49 4.02
CA PHE A 26 35.89 -0.67 2.89
C PHE A 26 36.83 0.49 3.29
N GLY A 27 37.80 0.23 4.17
CA GLY A 27 38.81 1.22 4.59
C GLY A 27 39.89 1.60 3.56
N TRP A 28 39.84 1.05 2.34
CA TRP A 28 40.85 1.27 1.28
C TRP A 28 40.54 2.47 0.36
N LEU A 29 39.28 2.91 0.26
CA LEU A 29 38.84 3.89 -0.74
C LEU A 29 39.14 5.37 -0.41
N THR A 30 39.84 5.67 0.68
CA THR A 30 40.23 7.04 1.06
C THR A 30 41.69 7.15 1.52
N GLN A 31 42.64 6.74 0.67
CA GLN A 31 44.01 7.24 0.78
C GLN A 31 44.22 8.46 -0.11
N LYS A 32 44.30 9.63 0.53
CA LYS A 32 44.74 10.89 -0.08
C LYS A 32 46.27 10.85 -0.13
N ALA A 33 46.85 10.65 -1.31
CA ALA A 33 48.30 10.56 -1.46
C ALA A 33 48.98 11.92 -1.22
N SER A 34 49.88 11.98 -0.23
CA SER A 34 50.88 13.04 -0.11
C SER A 34 52.06 12.74 -1.06
N PRO A 35 52.68 13.77 -1.68
CA PRO A 35 53.71 13.54 -2.68
C PRO A 35 55.02 13.04 -2.06
N THR A 36 55.63 12.04 -2.71
CA THR A 36 57.02 11.61 -2.48
C THR A 36 57.81 11.92 -3.76
N PRO A 37 59.02 12.50 -3.70
CA PRO A 37 59.64 13.14 -4.86
C PRO A 37 60.11 12.15 -5.91
N THR A 38 59.76 12.41 -7.18
CA THR A 38 60.32 11.73 -8.35
C THR A 38 61.72 12.25 -8.68
N PRO A 39 62.61 11.42 -9.26
CA PRO A 39 63.92 11.88 -9.73
C PRO A 39 63.75 12.82 -10.95
N ASN A 40 64.65 13.79 -11.08
CA ASN A 40 64.71 14.68 -12.26
C ASN A 40 64.89 13.87 -13.55
N PRO A 41 64.04 14.07 -14.58
CA PRO A 41 64.43 13.82 -15.96
C PRO A 41 65.43 14.91 -16.40
N GLU A 42 66.45 14.53 -17.16
CA GLU A 42 67.25 15.49 -17.94
C GLU A 42 66.36 16.32 -18.88
N PRO A 43 66.76 17.56 -19.22
CA PRO A 43 65.94 18.44 -20.04
C PRO A 43 65.91 17.94 -21.48
N ALA A 44 64.86 17.19 -21.82
CA ALA A 44 64.39 17.06 -23.19
C ALA A 44 64.22 18.48 -23.76
N ALA A 45 64.82 18.73 -24.93
CA ALA A 45 64.86 20.06 -25.54
C ALA A 45 63.46 20.69 -25.55
N ALA A 46 63.33 21.81 -24.84
CA ALA A 46 62.05 22.49 -24.71
C ALA A 46 61.50 22.80 -26.11
N ALA A 47 60.37 22.19 -26.46
CA ALA A 47 59.62 22.59 -27.63
C ALA A 47 59.22 24.06 -27.41
N LEU A 48 59.88 24.96 -28.14
CA LEU A 48 59.67 26.40 -28.03
C LEU A 48 58.18 26.69 -28.22
N ASP A 49 57.55 27.18 -27.15
CA ASP A 49 56.13 27.50 -27.14
C ASP A 49 55.86 28.50 -28.28
N PRO A 50 54.93 28.26 -29.22
CA PRO A 50 54.74 29.16 -30.36
C PRO A 50 54.34 30.59 -29.94
N ALA A 51 53.77 30.74 -28.73
CA ALA A 51 53.53 32.04 -28.11
C ALA A 51 54.83 32.81 -27.74
N SER A 52 55.94 32.12 -27.50
CA SER A 52 57.25 32.72 -27.25
C SER A 52 57.91 33.21 -28.55
N LEU A 53 57.76 32.46 -29.65
CA LEU A 53 58.28 32.84 -30.97
C LEU A 53 57.61 34.11 -31.52
N ALA A 54 56.32 34.33 -31.23
CA ALA A 54 55.63 35.57 -31.59
C ALA A 54 56.11 36.82 -30.81
N LYS A 55 56.90 36.64 -29.74
CA LYS A 55 57.28 37.71 -28.80
C LYS A 55 58.74 38.17 -28.92
N VAL A 56 59.57 37.45 -29.68
CA VAL A 56 60.98 37.81 -29.92
C VAL A 56 61.12 38.34 -31.34
N PRO A 57 61.30 39.66 -31.55
CA PRO A 57 61.58 40.20 -32.88
C PRO A 57 62.91 39.65 -33.41
N PHE A 58 62.96 39.36 -34.70
CA PHE A 58 64.23 39.16 -35.39
C PHE A 58 64.96 40.51 -35.52
N GLU A 59 66.20 40.55 -35.02
CA GLU A 59 67.13 41.68 -35.08
C GLU A 59 68.49 41.13 -35.51
N MET A 60 69.14 41.80 -36.48
CA MET A 60 70.48 41.40 -36.95
C MET A 60 71.56 42.26 -36.28
N ASP A 61 72.61 41.61 -35.75
CA ASP A 61 73.60 42.20 -34.85
C ASP A 61 74.30 43.46 -35.39
N THR A 62 74.76 44.31 -34.48
CA THR A 62 74.92 45.75 -34.64
C THR A 62 76.36 46.23 -34.89
N ALA A 63 77.31 45.31 -35.14
CA ALA A 63 78.71 45.65 -35.38
C ALA A 63 78.90 46.67 -36.53
N ASP A 64 78.08 46.57 -37.58
CA ASP A 64 78.06 47.54 -38.69
C ASP A 64 77.32 48.86 -38.32
N GLU A 65 76.38 48.87 -37.38
CA GLU A 65 75.60 50.08 -37.05
C GLU A 65 76.49 51.22 -36.55
N HIS A 66 77.53 50.92 -35.77
CA HIS A 66 78.49 51.95 -35.31
C HIS A 66 79.29 52.54 -36.47
N PHE A 67 79.81 51.69 -37.36
CA PHE A 67 80.58 52.12 -38.54
C PHE A 67 79.69 52.91 -39.53
N LEU A 68 78.45 52.47 -39.73
CA LEU A 68 77.46 53.13 -40.57
C LEU A 68 76.95 54.44 -39.95
N ALA A 69 76.84 54.53 -38.62
CA ALA A 69 76.54 55.75 -37.90
C ALA A 69 77.68 56.77 -38.00
N GLU A 70 78.93 56.33 -37.91
CA GLU A 70 80.11 57.20 -38.06
C GLU A 70 80.24 57.73 -39.50
N ALA A 71 80.01 56.87 -40.51
CA ALA A 71 79.90 57.29 -41.91
C ALA A 71 78.73 58.27 -42.17
N GLN A 72 77.62 58.16 -41.43
CA GLN A 72 76.48 59.09 -41.49
C GLN A 72 76.70 60.40 -40.70
N ALA A 73 77.53 60.37 -39.66
CA ALA A 73 77.81 61.50 -38.77
C ALA A 73 78.92 62.41 -39.31
N ALA A 74 79.91 61.85 -40.02
CA ALA A 74 81.07 62.56 -40.57
C ALA A 74 80.75 63.63 -41.64
N ASP A 75 79.47 63.88 -41.96
CA ASP A 75 79.04 64.76 -43.06
C ASP A 75 78.06 65.87 -42.62
N ARG A 76 78.00 66.17 -41.31
CA ARG A 76 77.08 67.17 -40.73
C ARG A 76 77.69 68.54 -40.45
N SER A 77 78.87 68.86 -41.00
CA SER A 77 79.61 70.08 -40.67
C SER A 77 80.18 70.79 -41.90
N LEU A 78 79.80 72.07 -42.05
CA LEU A 78 80.49 73.11 -42.84
C LEU A 78 80.45 73.03 -44.38
N LEU A 79 79.25 72.96 -45.00
CA LEU A 79 78.98 73.75 -46.22
C LEU A 79 77.47 73.91 -46.52
N ASP A 80 77.17 74.88 -47.39
CA ASP A 80 75.86 75.49 -47.69
C ASP A 80 74.72 74.53 -48.11
N SER A 81 73.49 75.05 -48.06
CA SER A 81 72.20 74.51 -48.52
C SER A 81 72.24 73.63 -49.79
N CYS A 82 73.14 73.92 -50.73
CA CYS A 82 73.46 73.08 -51.89
C CYS A 82 73.79 71.63 -51.48
N HIS A 83 74.69 71.43 -50.52
CA HIS A 83 75.08 70.10 -50.01
C HIS A 83 73.90 69.39 -49.35
N HIS A 84 73.13 70.09 -48.53
CA HIS A 84 71.97 69.50 -47.88
C HIS A 84 70.93 69.02 -48.90
N LYS A 85 70.70 69.79 -49.97
CA LYS A 85 69.80 69.38 -51.07
C LYS A 85 70.31 68.11 -51.76
N VAL A 86 71.58 68.07 -52.16
CA VAL A 86 72.20 66.93 -52.85
C VAL A 86 72.24 65.68 -51.96
N ILE A 87 72.63 65.81 -50.70
CA ILE A 87 72.67 64.69 -49.73
C ILE A 87 71.25 64.20 -49.39
N SER A 88 70.26 65.10 -49.33
CA SER A 88 68.86 64.69 -49.14
C SER A 88 68.28 63.96 -50.35
N GLN A 89 68.67 64.35 -51.57
CA GLN A 89 68.32 63.63 -52.80
C GLN A 89 69.00 62.25 -52.83
N LEU A 90 70.29 62.17 -52.53
CA LEU A 90 71.03 60.91 -52.38
C LEU A 90 70.31 59.96 -51.43
N ARG A 91 69.99 60.40 -50.20
CA ARG A 91 69.33 59.57 -49.19
C ARG A 91 67.93 59.08 -49.57
N SER A 92 67.19 59.84 -50.36
CA SER A 92 65.82 59.47 -50.78
C SER A 92 65.78 58.58 -52.01
N THR A 93 66.74 58.72 -52.93
CA THR A 93 66.74 58.04 -54.25
C THR A 93 67.75 56.89 -54.37
N CYS A 94 68.66 56.72 -53.41
CA CYS A 94 69.72 55.70 -53.45
C CYS A 94 69.29 54.25 -53.65
N THR A 95 68.02 53.91 -53.43
CA THR A 95 67.49 52.56 -53.69
C THR A 95 67.38 52.27 -55.18
N ASP A 96 67.06 53.31 -55.96
CA ASP A 96 66.60 53.23 -57.35
C ASP A 96 67.58 53.89 -58.35
N LEU A 97 68.57 54.66 -57.87
CA LEU A 97 69.67 55.21 -58.67
C LEU A 97 70.57 54.13 -59.29
N THR A 98 70.95 54.35 -60.56
CA THR A 98 72.04 53.64 -61.25
C THR A 98 73.42 54.18 -60.86
N GLU A 99 74.48 53.41 -61.15
CA GLU A 99 75.87 53.83 -60.89
C GLU A 99 76.28 55.11 -61.65
N GLU A 100 75.69 55.37 -62.82
CA GLU A 100 75.98 56.59 -63.58
C GLU A 100 75.27 57.81 -62.99
N GLU A 101 74.01 57.69 -62.60
CA GLU A 101 73.29 58.79 -61.92
C GLU A 101 73.91 59.11 -60.56
N LEU A 102 74.36 58.08 -59.82
CA LEU A 102 75.12 58.23 -58.59
C LEU A 102 76.48 58.92 -58.82
N ALA A 103 77.13 58.65 -59.96
CA ALA A 103 78.34 59.35 -60.36
C ALA A 103 78.08 60.83 -60.72
N LYS A 104 77.02 61.12 -61.49
CA LYS A 104 76.55 62.49 -61.81
C LYS A 104 76.18 63.27 -60.55
N LEU A 105 75.55 62.63 -59.57
CA LEU A 105 75.26 63.22 -58.26
C LEU A 105 76.54 63.50 -57.46
N GLY A 106 77.58 62.68 -57.65
CA GLY A 106 78.95 62.99 -57.19
C GLY A 106 79.54 64.24 -57.84
N VAL A 107 79.28 64.50 -59.13
CA VAL A 107 79.66 65.77 -59.79
C VAL A 107 78.86 66.95 -59.21
N ALA A 108 77.57 66.78 -58.92
CA ALA A 108 76.75 67.80 -58.26
C ALA A 108 77.26 68.13 -56.85
N LEU A 109 77.64 67.12 -56.06
CA LEU A 109 78.24 67.30 -54.74
C LEU A 109 79.60 68.01 -54.82
N PHE A 110 80.46 67.59 -55.75
CA PHE A 110 81.73 68.26 -56.05
C PHE A 110 81.51 69.73 -56.46
N ASN A 111 80.51 70.02 -57.30
CA ASN A 111 80.17 71.38 -57.71
C ASN A 111 79.69 72.26 -56.55
N CYS A 112 78.90 71.71 -55.61
CA CYS A 112 78.52 72.45 -54.41
C CYS A 112 79.77 72.85 -53.60
N GLN A 113 80.77 71.96 -53.48
CA GLN A 113 82.03 72.26 -52.80
C GLN A 113 82.86 73.30 -53.57
N ALA A 114 83.09 73.04 -54.86
CA ALA A 114 83.83 73.94 -55.73
C ALA A 114 83.24 75.35 -55.77
N SER A 115 81.91 75.49 -55.84
CA SER A 115 81.23 76.79 -55.84
C SER A 115 81.42 77.57 -54.54
N ALA A 116 81.43 76.91 -53.38
CA ALA A 116 81.63 77.57 -52.09
C ALA A 116 83.10 77.95 -51.87
N GLU A 117 84.04 77.19 -52.44
CA GLU A 117 85.47 77.52 -52.45
C GLU A 117 85.86 78.51 -53.58
N GLY A 118 84.90 79.02 -54.37
CA GLY A 118 85.16 79.94 -55.48
C GLY A 118 85.90 79.33 -56.66
N ARG A 119 85.90 78.00 -56.79
CA ARG A 119 86.54 77.23 -57.86
C ARG A 119 85.61 77.02 -59.06
N ARG A 120 86.18 76.52 -60.16
CA ARG A 120 85.44 76.16 -61.38
C ARG A 120 84.46 75.01 -61.12
N ILE A 121 83.20 75.21 -61.52
CA ILE A 121 82.15 74.19 -61.56
C ILE A 121 82.02 73.58 -62.97
N TYR A 122 81.46 72.38 -63.03
CA TYR A 122 81.28 71.59 -64.26
C TYR A 122 79.80 71.28 -64.48
N LEU A 123 79.21 71.78 -65.58
CA LEU A 123 77.80 71.53 -65.88
C LEU A 123 77.58 70.05 -66.17
N CYS A 124 76.80 69.38 -65.33
CA CYS A 124 76.34 68.01 -65.53
C CYS A 124 74.80 67.99 -65.43
N THR A 125 74.13 67.47 -66.45
CA THR A 125 72.66 67.31 -66.48
C THR A 125 72.31 65.83 -66.53
N GLU A 126 71.03 65.49 -66.34
CA GLU A 126 70.59 64.09 -66.32
C GLU A 126 70.79 63.41 -67.69
N ASP A 127 70.56 64.13 -68.79
CA ASP A 127 70.66 63.63 -70.17
C ASP A 127 72.09 63.45 -70.70
N MET A 128 73.07 64.20 -70.17
CA MET A 128 74.49 64.11 -70.60
C MET A 128 75.12 62.81 -70.11
N ALA A 129 76.08 62.24 -70.86
CA ALA A 129 76.88 61.13 -70.35
C ALA A 129 77.87 61.63 -69.28
N LEU A 130 78.21 60.80 -68.28
CA LEU A 130 79.16 61.18 -67.24
C LEU A 130 80.49 61.71 -67.81
N ALA A 131 81.00 61.06 -68.86
CA ALA A 131 82.24 61.45 -69.52
C ALA A 131 82.19 62.86 -70.15
N GLU A 132 81.02 63.32 -70.59
CA GLU A 132 80.85 64.65 -71.19
C GLU A 132 81.00 65.75 -70.14
N CYS A 133 80.40 65.56 -68.95
CA CYS A 133 80.44 66.57 -67.89
C CYS A 133 81.76 66.57 -67.11
N THR A 134 82.60 65.53 -67.23
CA THR A 134 83.93 65.46 -66.59
C THR A 134 85.11 65.67 -67.53
N ALA A 135 84.90 65.72 -68.86
CA ALA A 135 85.97 65.87 -69.86
C ALA A 135 86.86 67.12 -69.69
N GLY A 136 86.35 68.18 -69.03
CA GLY A 136 87.08 69.41 -68.77
C GLY A 136 87.92 69.44 -67.49
N MET A 137 87.94 68.35 -66.70
CA MET A 137 88.66 68.28 -65.43
C MET A 137 90.16 67.99 -65.66
N ASP A 138 91.03 68.74 -64.98
CA ASP A 138 92.44 68.40 -64.85
C ASP A 138 92.64 67.17 -63.92
N PRO A 139 93.83 66.53 -63.89
CA PRO A 139 94.06 65.31 -63.09
C PRO A 139 93.80 65.45 -61.59
N ASP A 140 94.07 66.62 -60.99
CA ASP A 140 93.87 66.85 -59.55
C ASP A 140 92.37 67.06 -59.25
N THR A 141 91.67 67.83 -60.10
CA THR A 141 90.21 67.99 -60.06
C THR A 141 89.51 66.65 -60.26
N TRP A 142 89.96 65.82 -61.21
CA TRP A 142 89.40 64.49 -61.48
C TRP A 142 89.57 63.55 -60.28
N ASN A 143 90.74 63.59 -59.62
CA ASN A 143 90.96 62.83 -58.38
C ASN A 143 90.07 63.33 -57.23
N ALA A 144 89.91 64.65 -57.07
CA ALA A 144 89.01 65.23 -56.07
C ALA A 144 87.54 64.83 -56.30
N TYR A 145 87.08 64.88 -57.55
CA TYR A 145 85.77 64.34 -57.95
C TYR A 145 85.64 62.85 -57.59
N HIS A 146 86.65 62.02 -57.88
CA HIS A 146 86.63 60.60 -57.55
C HIS A 146 86.48 60.33 -56.05
N ILE A 147 87.15 61.11 -55.19
CA ILE A 147 87.03 60.99 -53.73
C ILE A 147 85.59 61.29 -53.28
N VAL A 148 85.02 62.40 -53.76
CA VAL A 148 83.63 62.80 -53.44
C VAL A 148 82.62 61.78 -53.98
N SER A 149 82.82 61.30 -55.21
CA SER A 149 82.01 60.28 -55.87
C SER A 149 82.03 58.95 -55.12
N ASN A 150 83.21 58.49 -54.67
CA ASN A 150 83.34 57.26 -53.88
C ASN A 150 82.73 57.39 -52.49
N ARG A 151 82.80 58.57 -51.86
CA ARG A 151 82.10 58.85 -50.60
C ARG A 151 80.58 58.77 -50.78
N ALA A 152 80.05 59.35 -51.86
CA ALA A 152 78.63 59.25 -52.21
C ALA A 152 78.20 57.79 -52.42
N ARG A 153 79.00 56.98 -53.13
CA ARG A 153 78.77 55.53 -53.28
C ARG A 153 78.71 54.80 -51.93
N ALA A 154 79.68 55.04 -51.04
CA ALA A 154 79.72 54.40 -49.72
C ALA A 154 78.45 54.71 -48.89
N VAL A 155 78.03 55.98 -48.84
CA VAL A 155 76.77 56.39 -48.17
C VAL A 155 75.55 55.76 -48.84
N CYS A 156 75.56 55.61 -50.17
CA CYS A 156 74.46 55.01 -50.93
C CYS A 156 74.31 53.52 -50.62
N TYR A 157 75.38 52.73 -50.72
CA TYR A 157 75.36 51.31 -50.41
C TYR A 157 75.03 51.04 -48.94
N ALA A 158 75.58 51.84 -48.01
CA ALA A 158 75.19 51.84 -46.60
C ALA A 158 73.68 52.01 -46.41
N THR A 159 73.08 52.99 -47.10
CA THR A 159 71.64 53.27 -47.04
C THR A 159 70.81 52.12 -47.62
N ARG A 160 71.24 51.52 -48.74
CA ARG A 160 70.58 50.35 -49.35
C ARG A 160 70.62 49.13 -48.44
N GLN A 161 71.77 48.85 -47.81
CA GLN A 161 71.93 47.73 -46.88
C GLN A 161 71.04 47.90 -45.65
N MET A 162 70.95 49.11 -45.09
CA MET A 162 70.04 49.44 -43.98
C MET A 162 68.57 49.25 -44.36
N GLN A 163 68.16 49.67 -45.56
CA GLN A 163 66.79 49.44 -46.04
C GLN A 163 66.51 47.96 -46.25
N PHE A 164 67.47 47.19 -46.81
CA PHE A 164 67.33 45.75 -46.98
C PHE A 164 67.18 45.03 -45.63
N LYS A 165 68.04 45.33 -44.65
CA LYS A 165 67.94 44.83 -43.26
C LYS A 165 66.55 45.07 -42.67
N ARG A 166 66.07 46.32 -42.65
CA ARG A 166 64.76 46.67 -42.09
C ARG A 166 63.59 45.97 -42.81
N ARG A 167 63.66 45.84 -44.14
CA ARG A 167 62.65 45.11 -44.93
C ARG A 167 62.69 43.61 -44.63
N ALA A 168 63.87 43.01 -44.47
CA ALA A 168 64.04 41.61 -44.10
C ALA A 168 63.49 41.35 -42.68
N GLU A 169 63.87 42.15 -41.69
CA GLU A 169 63.36 42.08 -40.32
C GLU A 169 61.84 42.21 -40.28
N HIS A 170 61.26 43.20 -40.97
CA HIS A 170 59.80 43.35 -41.05
C HIS A 170 59.12 42.15 -41.73
N THR A 171 59.69 41.63 -42.82
CA THR A 171 59.13 40.48 -43.56
C THR A 171 59.18 39.21 -42.74
N VAL A 172 60.30 38.93 -42.05
CA VAL A 172 60.45 37.77 -41.16
C VAL A 172 59.49 37.86 -39.98
N ASN A 173 59.42 39.01 -39.30
CA ASN A 173 58.49 39.20 -38.18
C ASN A 173 57.01 39.09 -38.61
N THR A 174 56.66 39.55 -39.82
CA THR A 174 55.32 39.37 -40.41
C THR A 174 55.04 37.91 -40.76
N LEU A 175 56.02 37.18 -41.30
CA LEU A 175 55.89 35.76 -41.62
C LEU A 175 55.71 34.91 -40.35
N VAL A 176 56.52 35.15 -39.32
CA VAL A 176 56.45 34.46 -38.02
C VAL A 176 55.09 34.70 -37.37
N SER A 177 54.64 35.96 -37.26
CA SER A 177 53.33 36.28 -36.67
C SER A 177 52.16 35.69 -37.48
N THR A 178 52.24 35.70 -38.81
CA THR A 178 51.23 35.07 -39.68
C THR A 178 51.20 33.55 -39.49
N ALA A 179 52.34 32.89 -39.45
CA ALA A 179 52.44 31.44 -39.26
C ALA A 179 51.93 30.99 -37.88
N VAL A 180 52.27 31.72 -36.81
CA VAL A 180 51.73 31.46 -35.46
C VAL A 180 50.21 31.70 -35.42
N GLY A 181 49.72 32.77 -36.06
CA GLY A 181 48.28 33.04 -36.17
C GLY A 181 47.51 31.94 -36.91
N GLN A 182 48.05 31.44 -38.03
CA GLN A 182 47.47 30.30 -38.75
C GLN A 182 47.47 29.02 -37.90
N LEU A 183 48.55 28.74 -37.16
CA LEU A 183 48.66 27.57 -36.30
C LEU A 183 47.64 27.60 -35.14
N GLU A 184 47.43 28.74 -34.49
CA GLU A 184 46.42 28.86 -33.43
C GLU A 184 44.98 28.83 -33.99
N ALA A 185 44.76 29.33 -35.21
CA ALA A 185 43.50 29.15 -35.93
C ALA A 185 43.22 27.67 -36.23
N MET A 186 44.20 26.91 -36.73
CA MET A 186 44.06 25.46 -36.95
C MET A 186 43.85 24.68 -35.64
N LYS A 187 44.52 25.06 -34.56
CA LYS A 187 44.33 24.48 -33.22
C LYS A 187 42.93 24.76 -32.65
N THR A 188 42.40 25.95 -32.91
CA THR A 188 41.01 26.30 -32.56
C THR A 188 40.00 25.53 -33.41
N LEU A 189 40.24 25.40 -34.71
CA LEU A 189 39.42 24.57 -35.60
C LEU A 189 39.41 23.11 -35.13
N LYS A 190 40.58 22.52 -34.81
CA LYS A 190 40.70 21.17 -34.27
C LYS A 190 39.85 21.00 -33.00
N ARG A 191 39.97 21.93 -32.03
CA ARG A 191 39.18 21.91 -30.79
C ARG A 191 37.67 21.93 -31.08
N SER A 192 37.22 22.79 -32.00
CA SER A 192 35.80 22.86 -32.40
C SER A 192 35.30 21.59 -33.10
N GLN A 193 36.16 20.90 -33.87
CA GLN A 193 35.83 19.60 -34.48
C GLN A 193 35.75 18.48 -33.44
N GLU A 194 36.62 18.48 -32.44
CA GLU A 194 36.58 17.52 -31.32
C GLU A 194 35.31 17.71 -30.47
N GLU A 195 34.93 18.96 -30.18
CA GLU A 195 33.69 19.33 -29.49
C GLU A 195 32.45 18.94 -30.30
N LEU A 196 32.40 19.31 -31.59
CA LEU A 196 31.29 18.95 -32.48
C LEU A 196 31.13 17.42 -32.61
N LYS A 197 32.24 16.67 -32.68
CA LYS A 197 32.23 15.20 -32.70
C LYS A 197 31.63 14.63 -31.41
N LEU A 198 31.98 15.19 -30.25
CA LEU A 198 31.43 14.76 -28.95
C LEU A 198 29.93 15.04 -28.87
N LEU A 199 29.49 16.26 -29.19
CA LEU A 199 28.07 16.63 -29.22
C LEU A 199 27.27 15.81 -30.24
N THR A 200 27.84 15.52 -31.41
CA THR A 200 27.19 14.66 -32.42
C THR A 200 27.04 13.22 -31.92
N SER A 201 28.07 12.67 -31.25
CA SER A 201 28.01 11.34 -30.66
C SER A 201 26.97 11.25 -29.54
N GLU A 202 26.92 12.26 -28.67
CA GLU A 202 25.93 12.35 -27.58
C GLU A 202 24.50 12.50 -28.13
N SER A 203 24.30 13.34 -29.15
CA SER A 203 23.01 13.51 -29.83
C SER A 203 22.57 12.23 -30.52
N LEU A 204 23.46 11.52 -31.21
CA LEU A 204 23.14 10.26 -31.88
C LEU A 204 22.79 9.17 -30.85
N GLN A 205 23.51 9.09 -29.73
CA GLN A 205 23.19 8.18 -28.63
C GLN A 205 21.80 8.48 -28.02
N ARG A 206 21.47 9.77 -27.81
CA ARG A 206 20.13 10.18 -27.36
C ARG A 206 19.01 9.79 -28.33
N VAL A 207 19.24 9.94 -29.63
CA VAL A 207 18.27 9.53 -30.67
C VAL A 207 18.06 8.02 -30.65
N VAL A 208 19.13 7.23 -30.54
CA VAL A 208 19.03 5.76 -30.44
C VAL A 208 18.25 5.33 -29.19
N SER A 209 18.58 5.89 -28.01
CA SER A 209 17.86 5.56 -26.77
C SER A 209 16.39 6.02 -26.79
N ALA A 210 16.09 7.15 -27.42
CA ALA A 210 14.70 7.61 -27.60
C ALA A 210 13.93 6.71 -28.58
N GLN A 211 14.59 6.17 -29.61
CA GLN A 211 13.99 5.19 -30.51
C GLN A 211 13.72 3.85 -29.81
N GLU A 212 14.62 3.41 -28.94
CA GLU A 212 14.43 2.23 -28.09
C GLU A 212 13.27 2.40 -27.09
N GLU A 213 13.14 3.58 -26.45
CA GLU A 213 11.95 3.89 -25.64
C GLU A 213 10.68 3.90 -26.50
N LEU A 214 10.68 4.52 -27.69
CA LEU A 214 9.50 4.53 -28.57
C LEU A 214 9.08 3.13 -29.01
N LEU A 215 10.03 2.23 -29.28
CA LEU A 215 9.75 0.83 -29.62
C LEU A 215 9.13 0.06 -28.44
N THR A 216 9.69 0.19 -27.24
CA THR A 216 9.09 -0.43 -26.03
C THR A 216 7.74 0.17 -25.67
N ARG A 217 7.53 1.49 -25.87
CA ARG A 217 6.20 2.12 -25.76
C ARG A 217 5.23 1.54 -26.79
N GLN A 218 5.64 1.35 -28.03
CA GLN A 218 4.82 0.75 -29.08
C GLN A 218 4.45 -0.71 -28.77
N GLU A 219 5.37 -1.48 -28.19
CA GLU A 219 5.11 -2.84 -27.71
C GLU A 219 4.08 -2.85 -26.58
N THR A 220 4.26 -2.05 -25.52
CA THR A 220 3.27 -1.96 -24.43
C THR A 220 1.88 -1.47 -24.89
N LEU A 221 1.80 -0.58 -25.89
CA LEU A 221 0.54 -0.16 -26.49
C LEU A 221 -0.11 -1.29 -27.30
N ARG A 222 0.67 -2.08 -28.03
CA ARG A 222 0.19 -3.25 -28.77
C ARG A 222 -0.33 -4.33 -27.84
N ASP A 223 0.36 -4.61 -26.75
CA ASP A 223 -0.07 -5.58 -25.74
C ASP A 223 -1.35 -5.12 -25.03
N GLY A 224 -1.42 -3.83 -24.66
CA GLY A 224 -2.64 -3.23 -24.11
C GLY A 224 -3.82 -3.26 -25.10
N GLN A 225 -3.56 -3.09 -26.40
CA GLN A 225 -4.58 -3.22 -27.43
C GLN A 225 -5.07 -4.67 -27.57
N ALA A 226 -4.16 -5.66 -27.56
CA ALA A 226 -4.52 -7.08 -27.59
C ALA A 226 -5.31 -7.51 -26.35
N GLN A 227 -4.93 -7.03 -25.16
CA GLN A 227 -5.67 -7.27 -23.92
C GLN A 227 -7.07 -6.62 -23.95
N MET A 228 -7.19 -5.44 -24.53
CA MET A 228 -8.49 -4.75 -24.72
C MET A 228 -9.37 -5.50 -25.72
N GLU A 229 -8.81 -6.04 -26.80
CA GLU A 229 -9.51 -6.87 -27.78
C GLU A 229 -10.04 -8.17 -27.15
N ASP A 230 -9.18 -8.90 -26.41
CA ASP A 230 -9.54 -10.13 -25.68
C ASP A 230 -10.65 -9.87 -24.64
N SER A 231 -10.50 -8.78 -23.87
CA SER A 231 -11.51 -8.32 -22.92
C SER A 231 -12.84 -7.98 -23.62
N LEU A 232 -12.81 -7.36 -24.80
CA LEU A 232 -14.00 -7.03 -25.57
C LEU A 232 -14.68 -8.28 -26.11
N SER A 233 -13.93 -9.26 -26.65
CA SER A 233 -14.49 -10.54 -27.09
C SER A 233 -15.11 -11.33 -25.94
N SER A 234 -14.45 -11.38 -24.77
CA SER A 234 -15.00 -12.03 -23.58
C SER A 234 -16.29 -11.36 -23.11
N ASN A 235 -16.34 -10.03 -23.04
CA ASN A 235 -17.57 -9.29 -22.71
C ASN A 235 -18.68 -9.52 -23.75
N LEU A 236 -18.34 -9.60 -25.04
CA LEU A 236 -19.30 -9.90 -26.10
C LEU A 236 -19.89 -11.31 -25.95
N GLU A 237 -19.06 -12.30 -25.66
CA GLU A 237 -19.48 -13.68 -25.42
C GLU A 237 -20.38 -13.79 -24.17
N HIS A 238 -20.01 -13.12 -23.08
CA HIS A 238 -20.86 -12.99 -21.89
C HIS A 238 -22.22 -12.34 -22.20
N LEU A 239 -22.26 -11.26 -22.97
CA LEU A 239 -23.51 -10.60 -23.38
C LEU A 239 -24.39 -11.51 -24.27
N VAL A 240 -23.77 -12.33 -25.12
CA VAL A 240 -24.50 -13.34 -25.92
C VAL A 240 -25.09 -14.43 -25.03
N GLN A 241 -24.33 -14.93 -24.04
CA GLN A 241 -24.85 -15.87 -23.04
C GLN A 241 -25.98 -15.25 -22.19
N GLU A 242 -25.81 -14.04 -21.70
CA GLU A 242 -26.83 -13.35 -20.89
C GLU A 242 -28.11 -13.14 -21.71
N LYS A 243 -28.01 -12.72 -22.98
CA LYS A 243 -29.15 -12.61 -23.89
C LYS A 243 -29.87 -13.96 -24.09
N ALA A 244 -29.13 -15.06 -24.20
CA ALA A 244 -29.71 -16.41 -24.31
C ALA A 244 -30.43 -16.83 -23.01
N LEU A 245 -29.85 -16.52 -21.85
CA LEU A 245 -30.48 -16.75 -20.54
C LEU A 245 -31.74 -15.90 -20.34
N ILE A 246 -31.72 -14.62 -20.75
CA ILE A 246 -32.89 -13.73 -20.72
C ILE A 246 -33.99 -14.27 -21.64
N ALA A 247 -33.66 -14.72 -22.85
CA ALA A 247 -34.62 -15.34 -23.76
C ALA A 247 -35.25 -16.61 -23.16
N SER A 248 -34.43 -17.47 -22.55
CA SER A 248 -34.91 -18.66 -21.82
C SER A 248 -35.81 -18.29 -20.62
N GLY A 249 -35.46 -17.23 -19.88
CA GLY A 249 -36.27 -16.73 -18.77
C GLY A 249 -37.61 -16.15 -19.23
N GLN A 250 -37.62 -15.40 -20.35
CA GLN A 250 -38.85 -14.89 -20.96
C GLN A 250 -39.75 -16.02 -21.45
N GLN A 251 -39.19 -17.06 -22.08
CA GLN A 251 -39.92 -18.27 -22.47
C GLN A 251 -40.57 -18.92 -21.24
N GLN A 252 -39.81 -19.13 -20.16
CA GLN A 252 -40.31 -19.76 -18.94
C GLN A 252 -41.37 -18.91 -18.21
N VAL A 253 -41.27 -17.57 -18.29
CA VAL A 253 -42.32 -16.65 -17.79
C VAL A 253 -43.58 -16.73 -18.66
N ALA A 254 -43.46 -16.86 -19.99
CA ALA A 254 -44.60 -17.03 -20.88
C ALA A 254 -45.33 -18.35 -20.62
N ASP A 255 -44.60 -19.46 -20.47
CA ASP A 255 -45.17 -20.77 -20.10
C ASP A 255 -45.91 -20.71 -18.75
N LEU A 256 -45.35 -19.97 -17.78
CA LEU A 256 -45.99 -19.75 -16.48
C LEU A 256 -47.26 -18.89 -16.60
N LEU A 257 -47.24 -17.85 -17.43
CA LEU A 257 -48.40 -16.99 -17.70
C LEU A 257 -49.54 -17.76 -18.37
N GLU A 258 -49.23 -18.61 -19.37
CA GLU A 258 -50.22 -19.48 -20.00
C GLU A 258 -50.80 -20.47 -18.98
N GLY A 259 -49.95 -21.08 -18.15
CA GLY A 259 -50.38 -21.97 -17.06
C GLY A 259 -51.30 -21.28 -16.03
N ILE A 260 -51.03 -20.02 -15.68
CA ILE A 260 -51.89 -19.21 -14.81
C ILE A 260 -53.21 -18.87 -15.52
N THR A 261 -53.16 -18.45 -16.77
CA THR A 261 -54.35 -18.11 -17.57
C THR A 261 -55.30 -19.30 -17.68
N ARG A 262 -54.76 -20.48 -17.99
CA ARG A 262 -55.54 -21.74 -18.06
C ARG A 262 -56.17 -22.12 -16.71
N ARG A 263 -55.46 -21.91 -15.59
CA ARG A 263 -56.01 -22.13 -14.25
C ARG A 263 -57.11 -21.11 -13.92
N MET A 264 -56.92 -19.85 -14.29
CA MET A 264 -57.89 -18.77 -14.08
C MET A 264 -59.16 -18.99 -14.90
N GLU A 265 -59.04 -19.43 -16.16
CA GLU A 265 -60.16 -19.79 -17.02
C GLU A 265 -60.93 -21.00 -16.46
N ASN A 266 -60.24 -22.03 -15.99
CA ASN A 266 -60.87 -23.19 -15.33
C ASN A 266 -61.61 -22.79 -14.03
N VAL A 267 -60.98 -21.98 -13.18
CA VAL A 267 -61.63 -21.43 -11.97
C VAL A 267 -62.83 -20.55 -12.34
N SER A 268 -62.73 -19.73 -13.39
CA SER A 268 -63.85 -18.92 -13.88
C SER A 268 -65.01 -19.78 -14.39
N SER A 269 -64.71 -20.89 -15.07
CA SER A 269 -65.73 -21.87 -15.48
C SER A 269 -66.43 -22.52 -14.28
N HIS A 270 -65.66 -22.92 -13.26
CA HIS A 270 -66.21 -23.47 -12.02
C HIS A 270 -67.05 -22.44 -11.24
N LEU A 271 -66.62 -21.19 -11.17
CA LEU A 271 -67.38 -20.11 -10.52
C LEU A 271 -68.68 -19.81 -11.27
N ASN A 272 -68.65 -19.78 -12.60
CA ASN A 272 -69.85 -19.59 -13.42
C ASN A 272 -70.84 -20.76 -13.25
N GLN A 273 -70.35 -21.99 -13.08
CA GLN A 273 -71.21 -23.13 -12.77
C GLN A 273 -71.78 -23.07 -11.35
N GLN A 274 -70.98 -22.63 -10.35
CA GLN A 274 -71.48 -22.41 -8.99
C GLN A 274 -72.52 -21.28 -8.91
N ASP A 275 -72.43 -20.24 -9.73
CA ASP A 275 -73.41 -19.15 -9.79
C ASP A 275 -74.78 -19.67 -10.27
N VAL A 276 -74.79 -20.52 -11.31
CA VAL A 276 -76.00 -21.21 -11.79
C VAL A 276 -76.59 -22.12 -10.71
N GLU A 277 -75.76 -22.95 -10.05
CA GLU A 277 -76.21 -23.83 -8.96
C GLU A 277 -76.77 -23.02 -7.76
N LEU A 278 -76.16 -21.88 -7.44
CA LEU A 278 -76.63 -20.97 -6.39
C LEU A 278 -77.98 -20.33 -6.76
N GLN A 279 -78.15 -19.92 -8.02
CA GLN A 279 -79.39 -19.34 -8.52
C GLN A 279 -80.55 -20.35 -8.52
N GLU A 280 -80.30 -21.60 -8.93
CA GLU A 280 -81.27 -22.70 -8.84
C GLU A 280 -81.62 -23.05 -7.39
N GLY A 281 -80.60 -23.10 -6.52
CA GLY A 281 -80.77 -23.31 -5.08
C GLY A 281 -81.63 -22.22 -4.43
N HIS A 282 -81.41 -20.95 -4.80
CA HIS A 282 -82.20 -19.82 -4.31
C HIS A 282 -83.68 -19.92 -4.77
N GLN A 283 -83.93 -20.32 -6.03
CA GLN A 283 -85.29 -20.62 -6.50
C GLN A 283 -85.93 -21.82 -5.78
N SER A 284 -85.16 -22.81 -5.35
CA SER A 284 -85.70 -23.89 -4.50
C SER A 284 -86.12 -23.37 -3.12
N ILE A 285 -85.24 -22.62 -2.44
CA ILE A 285 -85.49 -22.06 -1.11
C ILE A 285 -86.75 -21.18 -1.12
N LEU A 286 -86.95 -20.33 -2.14
CA LEU A 286 -88.15 -19.51 -2.27
C LEU A 286 -89.44 -20.35 -2.46
N ARG A 287 -89.37 -21.46 -3.20
CA ARG A 287 -90.50 -22.40 -3.34
C ARG A 287 -90.80 -23.12 -2.02
N ASP A 288 -89.77 -23.55 -1.31
CA ASP A 288 -89.89 -24.25 -0.02
C ASP A 288 -90.45 -23.32 1.07
N LEU A 289 -89.99 -22.07 1.14
CA LEU A 289 -90.54 -21.05 2.04
C LEU A 289 -92.04 -20.79 1.75
N GLY A 290 -92.43 -20.69 0.48
CA GLY A 290 -93.85 -20.60 0.09
C GLY A 290 -94.66 -21.83 0.50
N GLN A 291 -94.07 -23.03 0.42
CA GLN A 291 -94.72 -24.26 0.88
C GLN A 291 -94.87 -24.29 2.41
N VAL A 292 -93.84 -23.86 3.16
CA VAL A 292 -93.88 -23.76 4.63
C VAL A 292 -94.93 -22.74 5.07
N GLN A 293 -95.01 -21.57 4.43
CA GLN A 293 -96.06 -20.58 4.69
C GLN A 293 -97.46 -21.18 4.50
N LYS A 294 -97.68 -21.88 3.39
CA LYS A 294 -98.97 -22.55 3.11
C LYS A 294 -99.33 -23.63 4.15
N ARG A 295 -98.34 -24.41 4.60
CA ARG A 295 -98.54 -25.41 5.68
C ARG A 295 -98.82 -24.76 7.03
N ALA A 296 -98.15 -23.66 7.36
CA ALA A 296 -98.42 -22.91 8.59
C ALA A 296 -99.85 -22.34 8.61
N GLN A 297 -100.35 -21.87 7.47
CA GLN A 297 -101.72 -21.36 7.34
C GLN A 297 -102.78 -22.49 7.45
N ASP A 298 -102.51 -23.69 6.91
CA ASP A 298 -103.35 -24.88 7.13
C ASP A 298 -103.40 -25.30 8.61
N ILE A 299 -102.26 -25.31 9.31
CA ILE A 299 -102.19 -25.58 10.76
C ILE A 299 -103.00 -24.53 11.54
N TYR A 300 -102.88 -23.25 11.22
CA TYR A 300 -103.68 -22.19 11.85
C TYR A 300 -105.20 -22.43 11.69
N SER A 301 -105.65 -22.84 10.50
CA SER A 301 -107.08 -23.13 10.27
C SER A 301 -107.59 -24.32 11.09
N LYS A 302 -106.75 -25.34 11.30
CA LYS A 302 -107.04 -26.51 12.15
C LYS A 302 -107.06 -26.17 13.64
N ILE A 303 -106.20 -25.25 14.08
CA ILE A 303 -106.21 -24.75 15.47
C ILE A 303 -107.53 -24.03 15.74
N ASP A 304 -107.99 -23.16 14.84
CA ASP A 304 -109.25 -22.44 14.99
C ASP A 304 -110.46 -23.38 15.08
N THR A 305 -110.50 -24.42 14.24
CA THR A 305 -111.55 -25.47 14.32
C THR A 305 -111.50 -26.23 15.66
N ASN A 306 -110.30 -26.59 16.13
CA ASN A 306 -110.13 -27.29 17.41
C ASN A 306 -110.49 -26.41 18.63
N VAL A 307 -110.21 -25.11 18.59
CA VAL A 307 -110.61 -24.15 19.63
C VAL A 307 -112.13 -24.03 19.71
N GLY A 308 -112.82 -23.98 18.55
CA GLY A 308 -114.28 -24.04 18.49
C GLY A 308 -114.87 -25.32 19.11
N LEU A 309 -114.24 -26.48 18.85
CA LEU A 309 -114.63 -27.75 19.46
C LEU A 309 -114.42 -27.75 20.99
N PHE A 310 -113.32 -27.19 21.46
CA PHE A 310 -112.97 -27.13 22.89
C PHE A 310 -113.94 -26.23 23.68
N LEU A 311 -114.34 -25.09 23.10
CA LEU A 311 -115.37 -24.20 23.66
C LEU A 311 -116.72 -24.90 23.83
N ALA A 312 -117.13 -25.74 22.87
CA ALA A 312 -118.35 -26.53 22.98
C ALA A 312 -118.26 -27.55 24.13
N TYR A 313 -117.11 -28.22 24.27
CA TYR A 313 -116.86 -29.17 25.36
C TYR A 313 -116.87 -28.49 26.74
N GLN A 314 -116.20 -27.34 26.87
CA GLN A 314 -116.16 -26.57 28.12
C GLN A 314 -117.55 -26.13 28.59
N LYS A 315 -118.42 -25.71 27.66
CA LYS A 315 -119.81 -25.35 27.94
C LYS A 315 -120.65 -26.54 28.45
N GLN A 316 -120.35 -27.75 27.99
CA GLN A 316 -121.02 -28.97 28.46
C GLN A 316 -120.52 -29.40 29.85
N THR A 317 -119.21 -29.29 30.12
CA THR A 317 -118.61 -29.62 31.42
C THR A 317 -119.12 -28.70 32.54
N THR A 318 -119.34 -27.40 32.28
CA THR A 318 -119.89 -26.47 33.29
C THR A 318 -121.29 -26.85 33.76
N LEU A 319 -122.17 -27.28 32.85
CA LEU A 319 -123.54 -27.71 33.21
C LEU A 319 -123.54 -28.97 34.09
N TYR A 320 -122.58 -29.88 33.88
CA TYR A 320 -122.46 -31.10 34.68
C TYR A 320 -121.96 -30.82 36.12
N HIS A 321 -121.16 -29.77 36.32
CA HIS A 321 -120.67 -29.40 37.66
C HIS A 321 -121.73 -28.69 38.52
N ASP A 322 -122.62 -27.89 37.94
CA ASP A 322 -123.74 -27.28 38.68
C ASP A 322 -124.68 -28.35 39.27
N GLU A 323 -125.00 -29.41 38.52
CA GLU A 323 -125.87 -30.49 39.02
C GLU A 323 -125.23 -31.28 40.19
N LEU A 324 -123.90 -31.39 40.22
CA LEU A 324 -123.17 -32.05 41.30
C LEU A 324 -123.17 -31.23 42.60
N LEU A 325 -123.08 -29.90 42.52
CA LEU A 325 -123.07 -29.02 43.70
C LEU A 325 -124.43 -29.02 44.43
N GLU A 326 -125.54 -29.07 43.69
CA GLU A 326 -126.89 -29.19 44.27
C GLU A 326 -127.08 -30.49 45.07
N LYS A 327 -126.45 -31.59 44.64
CA LYS A 327 -126.50 -32.88 45.37
C LYS A 327 -125.56 -32.92 46.58
N LEU A 328 -124.40 -32.26 46.51
CA LEU A 328 -123.47 -32.12 47.65
C LEU A 328 -124.08 -31.34 48.82
N ARG A 329 -124.89 -30.30 48.55
CA ARG A 329 -125.55 -29.50 49.59
C ARG A 329 -126.48 -30.32 50.51
N LYS A 330 -127.05 -31.42 50.00
CA LYS A 330 -127.95 -32.32 50.75
C LYS A 330 -127.21 -33.41 51.55
N MET A 331 -125.89 -33.52 51.42
CA MET A 331 -125.07 -34.52 52.13
C MET A 331 -124.40 -33.96 53.41
N ASN A 332 -124.44 -32.63 53.61
CA ASN A 332 -123.77 -31.97 54.74
C ASN A 332 -124.50 -32.11 56.09
N GLU A 333 -125.79 -32.45 56.10
CA GLU A 333 -126.54 -32.69 57.35
C GLU A 333 -126.28 -34.07 57.97
N THR A 334 -125.63 -35.00 57.24
CA THR A 334 -125.41 -36.39 57.71
C THR A 334 -124.01 -36.66 58.24
N PHE A 335 -123.04 -35.75 58.04
CA PHE A 335 -121.64 -35.96 58.42
C PHE A 335 -121.32 -35.66 59.90
N GLY A 336 -122.23 -35.03 60.64
CA GLY A 336 -122.05 -34.69 62.06
C GLY A 336 -121.90 -35.89 62.99
N LEU A 337 -122.34 -37.09 62.58
CA LEU A 337 -122.33 -38.30 63.41
C LEU A 337 -121.03 -39.12 63.31
N VAL A 338 -120.13 -38.81 62.37
CA VAL A 338 -118.93 -39.62 62.07
C VAL A 338 -117.67 -39.10 62.78
N LEU A 339 -117.65 -37.82 63.18
CA LEU A 339 -116.49 -37.22 63.86
C LEU A 339 -116.22 -37.78 65.26
N GLN A 340 -117.19 -38.44 65.88
CA GLN A 340 -117.06 -39.01 67.24
C GLN A 340 -116.21 -40.30 67.29
N THR A 341 -115.83 -40.88 66.14
CA THR A 341 -115.10 -42.17 66.07
C THR A 341 -113.64 -42.07 65.60
N MET A 342 -113.09 -40.88 65.37
CA MET A 342 -111.70 -40.70 64.92
C MET A 342 -110.67 -40.40 66.03
N GLU A 343 -111.11 -40.21 67.28
CA GLU A 343 -110.25 -39.90 68.44
C GLU A 343 -109.42 -41.12 68.95
N GLN A 344 -109.50 -42.27 68.27
CA GLN A 344 -108.90 -43.53 68.74
C GLN A 344 -107.78 -44.10 67.84
N MET A 345 -107.28 -43.32 66.88
CA MET A 345 -106.25 -43.76 65.91
C MET A 345 -104.86 -43.11 66.10
N GLU A 346 -104.71 -42.20 67.07
CA GLU A 346 -103.49 -41.40 67.26
C GLU A 346 -102.36 -42.12 68.01
N THR A 347 -102.65 -43.19 68.76
CA THR A 347 -101.71 -43.80 69.73
C THR A 347 -100.75 -44.85 69.17
N LYS A 348 -100.61 -44.98 67.84
CA LYS A 348 -99.87 -46.13 67.24
C LYS A 348 -98.93 -45.85 66.06
N VAL A 349 -98.53 -44.60 65.82
CA VAL A 349 -97.60 -44.23 64.73
C VAL A 349 -96.27 -43.64 65.21
N GLU A 350 -96.21 -43.06 66.42
CA GLU A 350 -95.03 -42.35 66.96
C GLU A 350 -93.76 -43.21 67.22
N GLY A 351 -93.84 -44.54 67.08
CA GLY A 351 -92.82 -45.49 67.57
C GLY A 351 -91.69 -45.87 66.60
N ARG A 352 -91.61 -45.31 65.39
CA ARG A 352 -90.73 -45.83 64.31
C ARG A 352 -89.75 -44.84 63.67
N LEU A 353 -89.65 -43.59 64.12
CA LEU A 353 -88.84 -42.54 63.45
C LEU A 353 -87.56 -42.10 64.18
N GLN A 354 -86.95 -42.93 65.02
CA GLN A 354 -85.67 -42.62 65.70
C GLN A 354 -84.47 -43.52 65.30
N HIS A 355 -84.59 -44.36 64.27
CA HIS A 355 -83.58 -45.38 63.96
C HIS A 355 -82.60 -45.06 62.82
N ILE A 356 -82.74 -43.92 62.14
CA ILE A 356 -81.98 -43.62 60.90
C ILE A 356 -80.83 -42.61 61.12
N GLN A 357 -80.85 -41.83 62.21
CA GLN A 357 -79.88 -40.74 62.42
C GLN A 357 -78.58 -41.15 63.14
N ARG A 358 -78.36 -42.45 63.41
CA ARG A 358 -77.24 -42.94 64.25
C ARG A 358 -76.09 -43.63 63.49
N PHE A 359 -76.15 -43.70 62.16
CA PHE A 359 -75.23 -44.52 61.36
C PHE A 359 -74.07 -43.77 60.69
N ILE A 360 -74.11 -42.43 60.62
CA ILE A 360 -73.13 -41.61 59.88
C ILE A 360 -72.01 -41.04 60.78
N THR A 361 -72.18 -41.05 62.10
CA THR A 361 -71.16 -40.63 63.09
C THR A 361 -70.35 -41.80 63.70
N TRP A 362 -70.52 -43.01 63.19
CA TRP A 362 -69.91 -44.24 63.74
C TRP A 362 -68.60 -44.68 63.03
N ALA A 363 -68.32 -44.18 61.83
CA ALA A 363 -67.10 -44.51 61.08
C ALA A 363 -65.91 -43.61 61.49
N GLY A 364 -65.34 -43.85 62.67
CA GLY A 364 -64.23 -43.10 63.24
C GLY A 364 -62.87 -43.30 62.55
N PHE A 365 -62.75 -43.00 61.26
CA PHE A 365 -61.46 -42.94 60.57
C PHE A 365 -60.82 -41.55 60.73
N SER A 366 -59.65 -41.51 61.38
CA SER A 366 -58.91 -40.26 61.53
C SER A 366 -58.32 -39.82 60.18
N LEU A 367 -58.69 -38.62 59.72
CA LEU A 367 -58.19 -38.02 58.48
C LEU A 367 -56.64 -37.97 58.44
N SER A 368 -56.02 -37.91 59.62
CA SER A 368 -54.58 -37.99 59.86
C SER A 368 -53.95 -39.28 59.32
N ALA A 369 -54.52 -40.45 59.62
CA ALA A 369 -53.96 -41.75 59.19
C ALA A 369 -53.92 -41.89 57.65
N VAL A 370 -54.92 -41.35 56.96
CA VAL A 370 -54.99 -41.33 55.49
C VAL A 370 -53.88 -40.44 54.90
N CYS A 371 -53.65 -39.25 55.48
CA CYS A 371 -52.59 -38.35 55.03
C CYS A 371 -51.18 -38.93 55.26
N THR A 372 -50.95 -39.57 56.41
CA THR A 372 -49.65 -40.21 56.72
C THR A 372 -49.33 -41.36 55.76
N CYS A 373 -50.33 -42.18 55.37
CA CYS A 373 -50.16 -43.22 54.36
C CYS A 373 -49.78 -42.65 52.99
N LEU A 374 -50.45 -41.59 52.54
CA LEU A 374 -50.16 -40.95 51.25
C LEU A 374 -48.72 -40.37 51.19
N LEU A 375 -48.26 -39.73 52.27
CA LEU A 375 -46.90 -39.19 52.35
C LEU A 375 -45.82 -40.29 52.30
N HIS A 376 -46.04 -41.43 52.97
CA HIS A 376 -45.12 -42.57 52.90
C HIS A 376 -45.10 -43.23 51.51
N LEU A 377 -46.25 -43.31 50.83
CA LEU A 377 -46.34 -43.81 49.45
C LEU A 377 -45.51 -42.96 48.48
N VAL A 378 -45.61 -41.62 48.58
CA VAL A 378 -44.83 -40.67 47.77
C VAL A 378 -43.32 -40.82 48.05
N TYR A 379 -42.90 -40.99 49.31
CA TYR A 379 -41.48 -41.17 49.63
C TYR A 379 -40.91 -42.48 49.10
N PHE A 380 -41.68 -43.58 49.15
CA PHE A 380 -41.28 -44.87 48.60
C PHE A 380 -41.02 -44.78 47.09
N LEU A 381 -41.91 -44.10 46.34
CA LEU A 381 -41.74 -43.85 44.92
C LEU A 381 -40.52 -42.97 44.62
N LEU A 382 -40.32 -41.89 45.37
CA LEU A 382 -39.17 -41.00 45.21
C LEU A 382 -37.83 -41.72 45.48
N ALA A 383 -37.77 -42.55 46.52
CA ALA A 383 -36.59 -43.37 46.81
C ALA A 383 -36.32 -44.40 45.70
N ALA A 384 -37.35 -45.08 45.19
CA ALA A 384 -37.22 -46.04 44.10
C ALA A 384 -36.70 -45.39 42.79
N LEU A 385 -37.15 -44.16 42.48
CA LEU A 385 -36.68 -43.38 41.33
C LEU A 385 -35.21 -42.95 41.51
N LEU A 386 -34.84 -42.35 42.64
CA LEU A 386 -33.46 -41.92 42.87
C LEU A 386 -32.48 -43.11 42.83
N MET A 387 -32.86 -44.26 43.40
CA MET A 387 -32.02 -45.47 43.42
C MET A 387 -31.87 -46.16 42.06
N THR A 388 -32.83 -45.96 41.13
CA THR A 388 -32.70 -46.44 39.75
C THR A 388 -31.80 -45.54 38.90
N PHE A 389 -31.91 -44.21 39.05
CA PHE A 389 -31.02 -43.26 38.37
C PHE A 389 -29.55 -43.35 38.84
N LEU A 390 -29.27 -43.61 40.12
CA LEU A 390 -27.90 -43.64 40.67
C LEU A 390 -27.15 -45.00 40.54
N GLN A 391 -27.76 -46.00 39.89
CA GLN A 391 -27.21 -47.35 39.69
C GLN A 391 -26.59 -47.94 40.96
N VAL A 392 -27.34 -47.89 42.07
CA VAL A 392 -26.89 -48.37 43.38
C VAL A 392 -26.98 -49.91 43.42
N PRO A 393 -25.95 -50.64 43.90
CA PRO A 393 -25.94 -52.11 43.87
C PRO A 393 -27.14 -52.72 44.61
N GLY A 394 -27.62 -53.87 44.11
CA GLY A 394 -28.94 -54.42 44.47
C GLY A 394 -29.18 -54.63 45.96
N ALA A 395 -28.16 -55.04 46.72
CA ALA A 395 -28.29 -55.28 48.16
C ALA A 395 -28.64 -54.01 48.96
N SER A 396 -27.98 -52.88 48.69
CA SER A 396 -28.29 -51.61 49.36
C SER A 396 -29.59 -50.98 48.85
N ARG A 397 -30.00 -51.27 47.62
CA ARG A 397 -31.33 -50.92 47.11
C ARG A 397 -32.46 -51.67 47.84
N ALA A 398 -32.30 -52.98 48.08
CA ALA A 398 -33.26 -53.75 48.85
C ALA A 398 -33.35 -53.26 50.30
N PHE A 399 -32.21 -53.04 50.96
CA PHE A 399 -32.16 -52.57 52.35
C PHE A 399 -32.91 -51.23 52.55
N LEU A 400 -32.65 -50.22 51.70
CA LEU A 400 -33.30 -48.91 51.82
C LEU A 400 -34.81 -48.96 51.60
N LEU A 401 -35.30 -49.79 50.67
CA LEU A 401 -36.74 -49.96 50.44
C LEU A 401 -37.43 -50.66 51.63
N VAL A 402 -36.79 -51.67 52.22
CA VAL A 402 -37.29 -52.35 53.43
C VAL A 402 -37.36 -51.38 54.61
N VAL A 403 -36.36 -50.51 54.82
CA VAL A 403 -36.36 -49.51 55.90
C VAL A 403 -37.53 -48.52 55.77
N VAL A 404 -37.84 -48.04 54.56
CA VAL A 404 -38.97 -47.09 54.35
C VAL A 404 -40.32 -47.76 54.62
N VAL A 405 -40.51 -49.02 54.19
CA VAL A 405 -41.75 -49.78 54.45
C VAL A 405 -41.89 -50.15 55.93
N ALA A 406 -40.79 -50.56 56.59
CA ALA A 406 -40.78 -50.83 58.03
C ALA A 406 -41.09 -49.58 58.86
N ASN A 407 -40.65 -48.38 58.42
CA ASN A 407 -40.99 -47.14 59.09
C ASN A 407 -42.49 -46.81 59.02
N ALA A 408 -43.09 -46.97 57.84
CA ALA A 408 -44.53 -46.77 57.64
C ALA A 408 -45.37 -47.73 58.51
N LEU A 409 -44.93 -48.99 58.65
CA LEU A 409 -45.57 -49.98 59.52
C LEU A 409 -45.40 -49.64 61.01
N SER A 410 -44.23 -49.16 61.44
CA SER A 410 -43.99 -48.69 62.82
C SER A 410 -44.91 -47.53 63.19
N GLU A 411 -45.10 -46.57 62.29
CA GLU A 411 -45.94 -45.39 62.52
C GLU A 411 -47.43 -45.74 62.57
N LEU A 412 -47.88 -46.71 61.76
CA LEU A 412 -49.26 -47.24 61.80
C LEU A 412 -49.55 -48.07 63.05
N HIS A 413 -48.52 -48.69 63.65
CA HIS A 413 -48.63 -49.50 64.87
C HIS A 413 -48.30 -48.73 66.16
N HIS A 414 -48.22 -47.40 66.08
CA HIS A 414 -47.95 -46.47 67.19
C HIS A 414 -46.65 -46.73 67.97
N THR A 415 -45.62 -47.29 67.32
CA THR A 415 -44.27 -47.38 67.87
C THR A 415 -43.38 -46.24 67.34
N VAL A 416 -42.18 -46.09 67.91
CA VAL A 416 -41.24 -45.00 67.55
C VAL A 416 -40.91 -45.09 66.05
N SER A 417 -41.28 -44.06 65.28
CA SER A 417 -40.94 -43.92 63.86
C SER A 417 -39.82 -42.89 63.64
N LEU A 418 -39.06 -43.07 62.57
CA LEU A 418 -38.12 -42.09 62.06
C LEU A 418 -38.91 -40.98 61.36
N GLY A 419 -38.99 -39.82 61.99
CA GLY A 419 -39.70 -38.67 61.45
C GLY A 419 -39.15 -38.20 60.09
N PHE A 420 -40.01 -37.56 59.29
CA PHE A 420 -39.77 -37.16 57.90
C PHE A 420 -38.36 -36.58 57.62
N LYS A 421 -37.82 -35.75 58.53
CA LYS A 421 -36.50 -35.12 58.42
C LYS A 421 -35.32 -36.09 58.47
N SER A 422 -35.37 -37.17 59.27
CA SER A 422 -34.28 -38.15 59.34
C SER A 422 -34.26 -39.06 58.12
N LEU A 423 -35.45 -39.40 57.57
CA LEU A 423 -35.57 -40.09 56.28
C LEU A 423 -34.97 -39.26 55.12
N SER A 424 -35.20 -37.93 55.08
CA SER A 424 -34.56 -37.05 54.09
C SER A 424 -33.03 -37.09 54.20
N SER A 425 -32.49 -37.07 55.43
CA SER A 425 -31.06 -37.11 55.70
C SER A 425 -30.41 -38.44 55.24
N LEU A 426 -31.08 -39.56 55.52
CA LEU A 426 -30.63 -40.90 55.10
C LEU A 426 -30.54 -41.00 53.57
N LEU A 427 -31.56 -40.49 52.86
CA LEU A 427 -31.58 -40.39 51.39
C LEU A 427 -30.42 -39.54 50.87
N ALA A 428 -30.20 -38.35 51.43
CA ALA A 428 -29.12 -37.45 51.01
C ALA A 428 -27.72 -38.06 51.21
N LEU A 429 -27.48 -38.74 52.35
CA LEU A 429 -26.22 -39.43 52.62
C LEU A 429 -25.95 -40.57 51.61
N SER A 430 -26.97 -41.32 51.20
CA SER A 430 -26.84 -42.39 50.22
C SER A 430 -26.42 -41.87 48.83
N VAL A 431 -26.92 -40.70 48.43
CA VAL A 431 -26.57 -39.98 47.20
C VAL A 431 -25.14 -39.43 47.28
N ALA A 432 -24.78 -38.77 48.39
CA ALA A 432 -23.46 -38.17 48.58
C ALA A 432 -22.32 -39.21 48.58
N GLY A 433 -22.51 -40.36 49.24
CA GLY A 433 -21.51 -41.43 49.28
C GLY A 433 -21.15 -42.00 47.90
N LYS A 434 -22.13 -42.08 46.99
CA LYS A 434 -21.91 -42.48 45.59
C LYS A 434 -21.13 -41.43 44.79
N LEU A 435 -21.45 -40.14 44.95
CA LEU A 435 -20.73 -39.05 44.27
C LEU A 435 -19.25 -38.98 44.69
N ALA A 436 -18.96 -39.12 46.00
CA ALA A 436 -17.60 -39.17 46.51
C ALA A 436 -16.81 -40.38 45.96
N GLY A 437 -17.44 -41.56 45.92
CA GLY A 437 -16.85 -42.80 45.40
C GLY A 437 -16.66 -42.84 43.87
N PHE A 438 -17.29 -41.93 43.11
CA PHE A 438 -17.02 -41.71 41.69
C PHE A 438 -15.78 -40.81 41.51
N ARG A 439 -15.67 -39.74 42.30
CA ARG A 439 -14.54 -38.79 42.25
C ARG A 439 -13.19 -39.43 42.63
N ASP A 440 -13.17 -40.32 43.62
CA ASP A 440 -11.93 -41.02 44.02
C ASP A 440 -11.48 -42.10 43.00
N ARG A 441 -12.39 -42.59 42.15
CA ARG A 441 -12.10 -43.60 41.14
C ARG A 441 -11.43 -43.01 39.90
N VAL A 442 -11.83 -41.79 39.50
CA VAL A 442 -11.18 -41.02 38.43
C VAL A 442 -9.74 -40.63 38.81
N CYS A 443 -9.47 -40.30 40.07
CA CYS A 443 -8.12 -39.93 40.53
C CYS A 443 -7.13 -41.10 40.65
N ARG A 444 -7.58 -42.36 40.72
CA ARG A 444 -6.68 -43.54 40.85
C ARG A 444 -6.24 -44.14 39.53
N GLN A 445 -6.86 -43.80 38.40
CA GLN A 445 -6.54 -44.43 37.11
C GLN A 445 -5.28 -43.87 36.41
N TRP A 446 -4.58 -42.91 37.04
CA TRP A 446 -3.35 -42.27 36.54
C TRP A 446 -2.12 -42.52 37.45
N ARG A 447 -1.93 -43.76 37.95
CA ARG A 447 -0.65 -44.27 38.47
C ARG A 447 -0.47 -45.79 38.26
N PRO A 448 0.58 -46.24 37.56
CA PRO A 448 1.06 -47.62 37.65
C PRO A 448 1.82 -47.88 38.97
N LEU A 449 1.89 -49.15 39.38
CA LEU A 449 2.31 -49.60 40.72
C LEU A 449 3.81 -50.01 40.79
N ARG A 450 4.42 -49.96 41.98
CA ARG A 450 5.82 -50.33 42.27
C ARG A 450 6.09 -51.85 42.24
N ALA A 451 7.33 -52.23 41.90
CA ALA A 451 8.19 -53.12 42.73
C ALA A 451 9.68 -53.10 42.29
N LEU A 452 10.60 -53.33 43.25
CA LEU A 452 12.08 -53.47 43.15
C LEU A 452 12.48 -54.99 43.17
N PRO A 453 13.77 -55.47 43.29
CA PRO A 453 15.09 -54.80 43.42
C PRO A 453 16.30 -55.40 42.61
N HIS A 454 17.47 -54.71 42.65
CA HIS A 454 18.88 -55.17 42.47
C HIS A 454 19.31 -55.83 41.12
N LYS A 455 20.56 -55.73 40.62
CA LYS A 455 21.91 -55.64 41.22
C LYS A 455 22.93 -54.97 40.25
N ALA A 456 24.11 -54.57 40.72
CA ALA A 456 25.27 -54.00 39.95
C ALA A 456 26.25 -55.13 39.46
N PRO A 457 27.46 -54.92 38.85
CA PRO A 457 28.27 -53.69 38.66
C PRO A 457 29.14 -53.57 37.33
N GLU A 458 30.13 -52.63 37.35
CA GLU A 458 31.45 -52.62 36.64
C GLU A 458 31.70 -52.08 35.19
N THR A 459 32.14 -50.80 35.12
CA THR A 459 33.45 -50.27 34.57
C THR A 459 33.91 -50.57 33.09
N PRO A 460 35.13 -50.17 32.61
CA PRO A 460 35.44 -48.79 32.15
C PRO A 460 36.27 -48.68 30.82
N ALA A 461 36.43 -47.47 30.25
CA ALA A 461 37.62 -46.97 29.50
C ALA A 461 37.41 -45.50 29.03
N CYS A 462 38.39 -44.63 28.70
CA CYS A 462 39.76 -44.29 29.16
C CYS A 462 40.58 -43.70 27.98
N LYS A 463 41.26 -42.54 28.21
CA LYS A 463 42.47 -41.94 27.57
C LYS A 463 42.41 -40.40 27.73
N GLU A 464 43.26 -39.74 28.53
CA GLU A 464 44.69 -39.37 28.30
C GLU A 464 44.92 -38.54 27.01
N GLY A 465 45.64 -37.41 26.94
CA GLY A 465 46.44 -36.57 27.88
C GLY A 465 46.98 -35.32 27.10
N LEU A 466 47.95 -34.48 27.52
CA LEU A 466 48.69 -34.28 28.78
C LEU A 466 49.49 -32.93 28.77
N LYS A 467 49.40 -32.10 29.82
CA LYS A 467 50.29 -30.96 30.25
C LYS A 467 50.38 -29.63 29.44
N PRO A 468 50.65 -28.49 30.13
CA PRO A 468 50.91 -27.15 29.54
C PRO A 468 52.36 -26.64 29.74
N ALA A 469 52.79 -25.59 29.02
CA ALA A 469 53.80 -24.62 29.47
C ALA A 469 53.85 -23.32 28.61
N LYS A 470 54.05 -22.16 29.25
CA LYS A 470 54.58 -20.92 28.65
C LYS A 470 56.01 -20.75 29.15
N HIS A 471 56.98 -20.26 28.35
CA HIS A 471 58.12 -19.45 28.84
C HIS A 471 58.98 -18.81 27.73
N CYS A 472 59.68 -17.72 28.11
CA CYS A 472 60.80 -17.01 27.42
C CYS A 472 60.51 -16.40 26.03
N ARG A 473 60.65 -15.09 25.74
CA ARG A 473 61.47 -13.97 26.28
C ARG A 473 62.98 -14.08 25.98
N VAL A 474 63.62 -12.91 25.77
CA VAL A 474 65.02 -12.60 25.35
C VAL A 474 65.07 -12.25 23.85
N THR A 475 64.91 -10.98 23.43
CA THR A 475 65.78 -9.77 23.53
C THR A 475 67.06 -9.80 22.69
N SER A 476 67.08 -9.00 21.62
CA SER A 476 68.24 -8.16 21.25
C SER A 476 67.87 -7.07 20.23
N THR A 477 68.02 -5.84 20.69
CA THR A 477 68.32 -4.58 19.98
C THR A 477 69.69 -4.63 19.26
N PRO A 478 70.22 -3.56 18.60
CA PRO A 478 69.69 -2.20 18.32
C PRO A 478 69.91 -1.76 16.84
N ASP A 479 69.89 -0.44 16.63
CA ASP A 479 70.45 0.36 15.52
C ASP A 479 69.62 0.40 14.22
N ARG A 480 69.34 1.57 13.61
CA ARG A 480 69.91 2.92 13.81
C ARG A 480 68.89 4.02 13.48
#